data_AF-A0A7K5BIE8-F1
#
_entry.id   AF-A0A7K5BIE8-F1
#
_cell.length_a   1.000
_cell.length_b   1.000
_cell.length_c   1.000
_cell.angle_alpha   90.00
_cell.angle_beta   90.00
_cell.angle_gamma   90.00
#
_symmetry.space_group_name_H-M   'P 1'
#
loop_
_entity.id
_entity.type
_entity.pdbx_description
1 polymer ?
#
loop_
_entity_poly.entity_id
_entity_poly.type
_entity_poly.pdbx_seq_one_letter_code
_entity_poly.pdbx_strand_id
1 'polypeptide(L)'
;DLDECATSPCKDHQYCLNTDGSFSCKGCDASCIGCTGEGSDKCKTCASGYVKEGEKCTDIDECNLPEKVCVKENQDCVNTPGSYKCVCSEGFEDKEGTCVQT
;
A
#
# COMPACT_ATOMS: atom_id res chain seq x y z
N ASP A 1 29.14 1.64 21.84
CA ASP A 1 28.06 1.07 21.04
C ASP A 1 28.65 0.37 19.82
N LEU A 2 28.20 -0.86 19.53
CA LEU A 2 28.59 -1.60 18.32
C LEU A 2 27.48 -1.36 17.28
N ASP A 3 27.81 -1.26 15.99
CA ASP A 3 26.78 -1.19 14.96
C ASP A 3 26.32 -2.61 14.60
N GLU A 4 25.28 -3.11 15.26
CA GLU A 4 24.75 -4.44 14.96
C GLU A 4 24.04 -4.49 13.61
N CYS A 5 23.54 -3.35 13.12
CA CYS A 5 22.88 -3.24 11.82
C CYS A 5 23.83 -3.53 10.64
N ALA A 6 25.15 -3.40 10.84
CA ALA A 6 26.16 -3.78 9.85
C ALA A 6 26.07 -5.26 9.42
N THR A 7 25.49 -6.13 10.25
CA THR A 7 25.31 -7.56 9.96
C THR A 7 23.98 -7.91 9.29
N SER A 8 23.14 -6.91 9.01
CA SER A 8 21.77 -7.10 8.49
C SER A 8 20.93 -8.11 9.31
N PRO A 9 20.74 -7.90 10.62
CA PRO A 9 20.13 -8.88 11.52
C PRO A 9 18.59 -8.99 11.42
N CYS A 10 17.92 -8.04 10.77
CA CYS A 10 16.47 -7.98 10.69
C CYS A 10 15.89 -8.89 9.60
N LYS A 11 14.61 -9.27 9.77
CA LYS A 11 13.89 -10.12 8.83
C LYS A 11 13.51 -9.35 7.56
N ASP A 12 13.03 -10.10 6.55
CA ASP A 12 12.42 -9.52 5.37
C ASP A 12 11.31 -8.54 5.74
N HIS A 13 11.21 -7.46 4.97
CA HIS A 13 10.24 -6.37 5.16
C HIS A 13 10.43 -5.56 6.46
N GLN A 14 11.64 -5.58 7.02
CA GLN A 14 12.03 -4.73 8.15
C GLN A 14 13.31 -3.95 7.83
N TYR A 15 13.49 -2.82 8.50
CA TYR A 15 14.74 -2.07 8.53
C TYR A 15 15.31 -2.06 9.95
N CYS A 16 16.64 -1.94 10.04
CA CYS A 16 17.38 -1.95 11.29
C CYS A 16 17.67 -0.52 11.76
N LEU A 17 17.52 -0.28 13.05
CA LEU A 17 17.92 0.95 13.75
C LEU A 17 18.92 0.60 14.85
N ASN A 18 20.13 1.17 14.80
CA ASN A 18 21.10 1.02 15.87
C ASN A 18 20.70 1.88 17.07
N THR A 19 20.80 1.34 18.28
CA THR A 19 20.45 2.02 19.52
C THR A 19 21.57 1.82 20.55
N ASP A 20 21.72 2.69 21.54
CA ASP A 20 22.84 2.54 22.49
C ASP A 20 22.75 1.20 23.25
N GLY A 21 23.72 0.31 23.01
CA GLY A 21 23.80 -1.02 23.60
C GLY A 21 22.92 -2.09 22.94
N SER A 22 22.22 -1.80 21.83
CA SER A 22 21.37 -2.78 21.13
C SER A 22 20.94 -2.32 19.72
N PHE A 23 20.04 -3.06 19.08
CA PHE A 23 19.37 -2.63 17.85
C PHE A 23 17.86 -2.91 17.89
N SER A 24 17.12 -2.21 17.03
CA SER A 24 15.69 -2.40 16.86
C SER A 24 15.34 -2.66 15.41
N CYS A 25 14.55 -3.70 15.15
CA CYS A 25 13.94 -3.92 13.85
C CYS A 25 12.56 -3.27 13.79
N LYS A 26 12.31 -2.49 12.74
CA LYS A 26 11.04 -1.80 12.49
C LYS A 26 10.47 -2.25 11.16
N GLY A 27 9.15 -2.37 11.08
CA GLY A 27 8.47 -2.73 9.84
C GLY A 27 8.55 -1.61 8.80
N CYS A 28 8.62 -1.98 7.54
CA CYS A 28 8.48 -1.05 6.43
C CYS A 28 7.06 -0.47 6.35
N ASP A 29 6.92 0.65 5.64
CA ASP A 29 5.60 1.13 5.23
C ASP A 29 4.89 0.09 4.34
N ALA A 30 3.56 0.00 4.45
CA ALA A 30 2.75 -0.93 3.68
C ALA A 30 2.87 -0.70 2.16
N SER A 31 3.23 0.52 1.74
CA SER A 31 3.49 0.84 0.33
C SER A 31 4.82 0.31 -0.21
N CYS A 32 5.66 -0.34 0.60
CA CYS A 32 7.01 -0.75 0.20
C CYS A 32 7.14 -2.26 -0.01
N ILE A 33 7.94 -2.70 -0.98
CA ILE A 33 8.57 -4.03 -1.00
C ILE A 33 10.00 -3.83 -0.49
N GLY A 34 10.14 -3.82 0.84
CA GLY A 34 11.38 -3.56 1.55
C GLY A 34 11.74 -2.07 1.63
N CYS A 35 12.52 -1.71 2.65
CA CYS A 35 12.83 -0.32 2.98
C CYS A 35 14.21 -0.21 3.64
N THR A 36 14.68 1.03 3.80
CA THR A 36 15.90 1.37 4.54
C THR A 36 15.63 2.24 5.77
N GLY A 37 14.38 2.62 6.00
CA GLY A 37 13.97 3.56 7.03
C GLY A 37 12.46 3.62 7.16
N GLU A 38 12.01 4.52 8.03
CA GLU A 38 10.58 4.80 8.24
C GLU A 38 9.96 5.52 7.04
N GLY A 39 8.68 5.24 6.78
CA GLY A 39 7.87 5.93 5.79
C GLY A 39 8.08 5.47 4.34
N SER A 40 7.19 5.94 3.47
CA SER A 40 7.16 5.56 2.06
C SER A 40 8.26 6.21 1.20
N ASP A 41 8.98 7.22 1.72
CA ASP A 41 10.15 7.84 1.06
C ASP A 41 11.46 7.05 1.26
N LYS A 42 11.40 5.95 2.01
CA LYS A 42 12.52 5.03 2.26
C LYS A 42 12.25 3.64 1.70
N CYS A 43 11.25 3.50 0.84
CA CYS A 43 11.01 2.26 0.11
C CYS A 43 12.17 1.97 -0.85
N LYS A 44 12.61 0.70 -0.90
CA LYS A 44 13.51 0.22 -1.95
C LYS A 44 12.76 0.10 -3.28
N THR A 45 11.54 -0.42 -3.21
CA THR A 45 10.62 -0.62 -4.32
C THR A 45 9.20 -0.36 -3.83
N CYS A 46 8.33 0.23 -4.64
CA CYS A 46 6.91 0.38 -4.30
C CYS A 46 6.18 -0.96 -4.44
N ALA A 47 5.24 -1.23 -3.54
CA ALA A 47 4.35 -2.37 -3.63
C ALA A 47 3.37 -2.23 -4.80
N SER A 48 2.75 -3.34 -5.21
CA SER A 48 1.69 -3.33 -6.21
C SER A 48 0.55 -2.41 -5.78
N GLY A 49 0.00 -1.63 -6.73
CA GLY A 49 -1.00 -0.60 -6.45
C GLY A 49 -0.40 0.74 -6.00
N TYR A 50 0.94 0.86 -5.94
CA TYR A 50 1.62 2.11 -5.63
C TYR A 50 2.58 2.51 -6.76
N VAL A 51 2.73 3.82 -6.96
CA VAL A 51 3.63 4.43 -7.93
C VAL A 51 4.65 5.32 -7.22
N LYS A 52 5.87 5.39 -7.75
CA LYS A 52 6.90 6.26 -7.20
C LYS A 52 6.68 7.70 -7.69
N GLU A 53 6.27 8.58 -6.78
CA GLU A 53 6.14 10.02 -7.01
C GLU A 53 7.24 10.76 -6.24
N GLY A 54 8.28 11.18 -6.97
CA GLY A 54 9.52 11.65 -6.35
C GLY A 54 10.22 10.49 -5.64
N GLU A 55 10.45 10.61 -4.33
CA GLU A 55 11.01 9.51 -3.52
C GLU A 55 9.96 8.66 -2.81
N LYS A 56 8.69 9.10 -2.80
CA LYS A 56 7.62 8.44 -2.06
C LYS A 56 6.88 7.45 -2.94
N CYS A 57 6.50 6.33 -2.34
CA CYS A 57 5.46 5.48 -2.91
C CYS A 57 4.09 6.08 -2.54
N THR A 58 3.35 6.50 -3.57
CA THR A 58 1.98 6.99 -3.45
C THR A 58 1.05 5.94 -4.02
N ASP A 59 -0.11 5.81 -3.38
CA ASP A 59 -1.20 4.97 -3.85
C ASP A 59 -1.64 5.37 -5.26
N ILE A 60 -1.86 4.39 -6.14
CA ILE A 60 -2.43 4.64 -7.47
C ILE A 60 -3.94 4.70 -7.28
N ASP A 61 -4.53 5.87 -7.51
CA ASP A 61 -5.99 5.97 -7.49
C ASP A 61 -6.57 5.40 -8.79
N GLU A 62 -6.90 4.10 -8.77
CA GLU A 62 -7.40 3.43 -9.96
C GLU A 62 -8.79 3.92 -10.40
N CYS A 63 -9.54 4.57 -9.50
CA CYS A 63 -10.83 5.19 -9.82
C CYS A 63 -10.69 6.45 -10.68
N ASN A 64 -9.53 7.11 -10.60
CA ASN A 64 -9.21 8.31 -11.38
C ASN A 64 -8.40 8.02 -12.65
N LEU A 65 -8.16 6.73 -12.96
CA LEU A 65 -7.50 6.36 -14.20
C LEU A 65 -8.45 6.48 -15.41
N PRO A 66 -7.91 6.71 -16.63
CA PRO A 66 -8.72 6.79 -17.85
C PRO A 66 -9.48 5.49 -18.15
N GLU A 67 -8.95 4.35 -17.72
CA GLU A 67 -9.58 3.05 -17.90
C GLU A 67 -10.63 2.81 -16.82
N LYS A 68 -11.86 2.46 -17.22
CA LYS A 68 -12.92 2.12 -16.27
C LYS A 68 -12.61 0.80 -15.59
N VAL A 69 -12.28 0.88 -14.30
CA VAL A 69 -12.03 -0.31 -13.46
C VAL A 69 -13.30 -1.00 -12.96
N CYS A 70 -14.37 -0.24 -12.72
CA CYS A 70 -15.69 -0.79 -12.40
C CYS A 70 -16.53 -0.91 -13.67
N VAL A 71 -16.67 -2.14 -14.17
CA VAL A 71 -17.30 -2.44 -15.46
C VAL A 71 -18.79 -2.79 -15.36
N LYS A 72 -19.28 -3.13 -14.17
CA LYS A 72 -20.70 -3.49 -13.97
C LYS A 72 -21.54 -2.22 -13.78
N GLU A 73 -22.82 -2.31 -14.14
CA GLU A 73 -23.76 -1.20 -13.96
C GLU A 73 -24.07 -0.95 -12.48
N ASN A 74 -24.42 0.30 -12.17
CA ASN A 74 -24.80 0.76 -10.82
C ASN A 74 -23.73 0.48 -9.76
N GLN A 75 -22.46 0.62 -10.13
CA GLN A 75 -21.32 0.55 -9.23
C GLN A 75 -20.55 1.87 -9.19
N ASP A 76 -20.17 2.25 -7.98
CA ASP A 76 -19.24 3.33 -7.71
C ASP A 76 -17.85 2.75 -7.39
N CYS A 77 -16.81 3.42 -7.89
CA CYS A 77 -15.44 3.08 -7.56
C CYS A 77 -15.02 3.78 -6.27
N VAL A 78 -14.42 3.03 -5.35
CA VAL A 78 -13.85 3.52 -4.09
C VAL A 78 -12.37 3.15 -4.06
N ASN A 79 -11.50 4.16 -4.09
CA ASN A 79 -10.06 3.97 -3.99
C ASN A 79 -9.67 3.48 -2.58
N THR A 80 -8.70 2.58 -2.47
CA THR A 80 -8.19 2.03 -1.22
C THR A 80 -6.67 1.88 -1.25
N PRO A 81 -5.95 1.88 -0.11
CA PRO A 81 -4.50 1.74 -0.16
C PRO A 81 -4.04 0.44 -0.85
N GLY A 82 -3.37 0.58 -1.99
CA GLY A 82 -2.83 -0.47 -2.86
C GLY A 82 -3.85 -1.13 -3.80
N SER A 83 -5.09 -0.63 -3.86
CA SER A 83 -6.14 -1.21 -4.71
C SER A 83 -7.42 -0.35 -4.79
N TYR A 84 -8.48 -0.88 -5.39
CA TYR A 84 -9.79 -0.25 -5.40
C TYR A 84 -10.88 -1.26 -5.09
N LYS A 85 -12.07 -0.76 -4.77
CA LYS A 85 -13.29 -1.56 -4.62
C LYS A 85 -14.40 -0.96 -5.46
N CYS A 86 -15.11 -1.81 -6.18
CA CYS A 86 -16.37 -1.46 -6.81
C CYS A 86 -17.50 -1.82 -5.84
N VAL A 87 -18.25 -0.82 -5.40
CA VAL A 87 -19.38 -0.98 -4.49
C VAL A 87 -20.66 -0.60 -5.22
N CYS A 88 -21.81 -1.16 -4.81
CA CYS A 88 -23.07 -0.72 -5.40
C CYS A 88 -23.34 0.76 -5.07
N SER A 89 -23.78 1.51 -6.07
CA SER A 89 -24.13 2.92 -5.90
C SER A 89 -25.27 3.08 -4.91
N GLU A 90 -25.43 4.29 -4.37
CA GLU A 90 -26.49 4.59 -3.40
C GLU A 90 -27.88 4.15 -3.91
N GLY A 91 -28.62 3.41 -3.07
CA GLY A 91 -29.93 2.84 -3.43
C GLY A 91 -29.89 1.48 -4.13
N PHE A 92 -28.70 0.89 -4.31
CA PHE A 92 -28.51 -0.44 -4.85
C PHE A 92 -27.82 -1.38 -3.84
N GLU A 93 -28.19 -2.66 -3.87
CA GLU A 93 -27.58 -3.72 -3.06
C GLU A 93 -26.92 -4.78 -3.94
N ASP A 94 -25.80 -5.32 -3.48
CA ASP A 94 -25.16 -6.46 -4.14
C ASP A 94 -25.99 -7.73 -3.93
N LYS A 95 -26.49 -8.27 -5.04
CA LYS A 95 -27.10 -9.60 -5.09
C LYS A 95 -26.29 -10.47 -6.03
N GLU A 96 -25.49 -11.35 -5.44
CA GLU A 96 -24.62 -12.31 -6.14
C GLU A 96 -23.70 -11.63 -7.16
N GLY A 97 -23.13 -10.48 -6.80
CA GLY A 97 -22.23 -9.72 -7.68
C GLY A 97 -22.94 -8.81 -8.68
N THR A 98 -24.26 -8.59 -8.55
CA THR A 98 -25.04 -7.65 -9.37
C THR A 98 -25.71 -6.63 -8.48
N CYS A 99 -25.57 -5.34 -8.81
CA CYS A 99 -26.21 -4.26 -8.06
C CYS A 99 -27.67 -4.10 -8.50
N VAL A 100 -28.60 -4.37 -7.59
CA VAL A 100 -30.04 -4.23 -7.84
C VAL A 100 -30.63 -3.14 -6.98
N GLN A 101 -31.55 -2.37 -7.55
CA GLN A 101 -32.25 -1.30 -6.84
C GLN A 101 -33.14 -1.90 -5.74
N THR A 102 -33.13 -1.28 -4.57
CA THR A 102 -34.00 -1.62 -3.43
C THR A 102 -35.25 -0.75 -3.39
#